data_AF-A0A3M6R5A3-F1
#
_entry.id   AF-A0A3M6R5A3-F1
#
_cell.length_a   1.000
_cell.length_b   1.000
_cell.length_c   1.000
_cell.angle_alpha   90.00
_cell.angle_beta   90.00
_cell.angle_gamma   90.00
#
_symmetry.space_group_name_H-M   'P 1'
#
loop_
_entity.id
_entity.type
_entity.pdbx_description
1 polymer ?
#
loop_
_entity_poly.entity_id
_entity_poly.type
_entity_poly.pdbx_seq_one_letter_code
_entity_poly.pdbx_strand_id
1 'polypeptide(L)'
;MRFSLQRFSPKQPAIALAGVLLAACATTASFAETLKGRVDVANQSNQTLVVAGITFQTTTETAYGGALESFATLRTGQKVSVEFDRSGSNVYTAKKISLLE
;
A
#
# COMPACT_ATOMS: atom_id res chain seq x y z
N MET A 1 29.57 68.08 -10.20
CA MET A 1 29.03 66.82 -10.75
C MET A 1 30.19 65.88 -11.09
N ARG A 2 30.31 64.76 -10.37
CA ARG A 2 30.69 63.44 -10.89
C ARG A 2 30.84 62.48 -9.69
N PHE A 3 29.83 61.65 -9.50
CA PHE A 3 29.89 60.45 -8.67
C PHE A 3 30.88 59.47 -9.31
N SER A 4 31.65 58.74 -8.51
CA SER A 4 31.97 57.36 -8.87
C SER A 4 32.25 56.52 -7.62
N LEU A 5 31.45 55.47 -7.50
CA LEU A 5 31.34 54.56 -6.36
C LEU A 5 32.55 53.62 -6.24
N GLN A 6 32.82 53.28 -4.99
CA GLN A 6 33.64 52.18 -4.53
C GLN A 6 33.30 50.86 -5.23
N ARG A 7 34.32 50.08 -5.63
CA ARG A 7 34.17 48.65 -5.91
C ARG A 7 34.96 47.84 -4.90
N PHE A 8 34.17 47.14 -4.10
CA PHE A 8 34.51 46.13 -3.12
C PHE A 8 35.34 44.99 -3.73
N SER A 9 36.40 44.59 -3.04
CA SER A 9 36.96 43.25 -3.14
C SER A 9 36.32 42.36 -2.07
N PRO A 10 35.72 41.22 -2.45
CA PRO A 10 35.64 40.10 -1.54
C PRO A 10 36.38 38.89 -2.11
N LYS A 11 37.22 38.34 -1.24
CA LYS A 11 37.87 37.03 -1.32
C LYS A 11 36.86 35.95 -1.73
N GLN A 12 37.33 35.01 -2.54
CA GLN A 12 36.64 33.74 -2.81
C GLN A 12 36.19 33.05 -1.52
N PRO A 13 35.03 32.39 -1.56
CA PRO A 13 35.00 31.00 -1.13
C PRO A 13 34.36 30.15 -2.24
N ALA A 14 35.17 29.31 -2.88
CA ALA A 14 34.64 28.21 -3.67
C ALA A 14 34.07 27.17 -2.70
N ILE A 15 32.78 27.30 -2.40
CA ILE A 15 32.02 26.30 -1.65
C ILE A 15 31.74 25.15 -2.62
N ALA A 16 32.52 24.08 -2.55
CA ALA A 16 32.21 22.81 -3.18
C ALA A 16 31.79 21.82 -2.10
N LEU A 17 30.53 21.89 -1.67
CA LEU A 17 29.89 20.83 -0.90
C LEU A 17 29.27 19.86 -1.91
N ALA A 18 30.01 18.80 -2.20
CA ALA A 18 29.59 17.68 -3.02
C ALA A 18 28.35 17.02 -2.39
N GLY A 19 27.24 17.01 -3.14
CA GLY A 19 26.03 16.31 -2.77
C GLY A 19 26.21 14.80 -2.88
N VAL A 20 25.76 14.09 -1.85
CA VAL A 20 25.41 12.68 -1.93
C VAL A 20 24.04 12.54 -1.26
N LEU A 21 22.98 12.69 -2.04
CA LEU A 21 21.65 12.25 -1.63
C LEU A 21 21.56 10.76 -1.97
N LEU A 22 21.96 9.92 -1.02
CA LEU A 22 21.65 8.49 -1.06
C LEU A 22 20.16 8.33 -0.70
N ALA A 23 19.28 8.43 -1.69
CA ALA A 23 17.88 8.04 -1.55
C ALA A 23 17.83 6.51 -1.48
N ALA A 24 17.95 5.96 -0.27
CA ALA A 24 17.68 4.55 -0.03
C ALA A 24 16.17 4.31 -0.23
N CYS A 25 15.80 3.70 -1.37
CA CYS A 25 14.49 3.11 -1.53
C CYS A 25 14.33 1.99 -0.50
N ALA A 26 13.75 2.31 0.67
CA ALA A 26 13.27 1.30 1.60
C ALA A 26 12.04 0.64 0.97
N THR A 27 12.25 -0.35 0.11
CA THR A 27 11.19 -1.27 -0.28
C THR A 27 10.86 -2.11 0.95
N THR A 28 9.81 -1.74 1.67
CA THR A 28 9.18 -2.64 2.64
C THR A 28 8.66 -3.83 1.85
N ALA A 29 9.39 -4.94 1.89
CA ALA A 29 8.94 -6.19 1.32
C ALA A 29 7.68 -6.63 2.08
N SER A 30 6.51 -6.38 1.49
CA SER A 30 5.25 -6.93 1.94
C SER A 30 5.21 -8.41 1.58
N PHE A 31 5.33 -9.27 2.59
CA PHE A 31 5.05 -10.69 2.41
C PHE A 31 3.54 -10.86 2.43
N ALA A 32 2.97 -11.25 1.29
CA ALA A 32 1.56 -11.57 1.20
C ALA A 32 1.30 -12.86 2.03
N GLU A 33 0.55 -12.73 3.10
CA GLU A 33 0.09 -13.83 3.93
C GLU A 33 -1.18 -14.44 3.31
N THR A 34 -1.44 -15.72 3.54
CA THR A 34 -2.67 -16.38 3.05
C THR A 34 -3.45 -17.01 4.19
N LEU A 35 -4.75 -16.71 4.26
CA LEU A 35 -5.70 -17.30 5.20
C LEU A 35 -6.84 -17.99 4.44
N LYS A 36 -7.20 -19.19 4.87
CA LYS A 36 -8.36 -19.93 4.37
C LYS A 36 -9.43 -20.00 5.44
N GLY A 37 -10.67 -19.80 5.05
CA GLY A 37 -11.79 -19.85 5.99
C GLY A 37 -13.14 -19.71 5.31
N ARG A 38 -14.20 -19.65 6.12
CA ARG A 38 -15.53 -19.27 5.63
C ARG A 38 -15.74 -17.78 5.79
N VAL A 39 -16.46 -17.19 4.85
CA VAL A 39 -16.91 -15.80 4.95
C VAL A 39 -17.94 -15.72 6.07
N ASP A 40 -17.61 -15.02 7.15
CA ASP A 40 -18.52 -14.73 8.24
C ASP A 40 -19.48 -13.59 7.83
N VAL A 41 -18.92 -12.53 7.26
CA VAL A 41 -19.66 -11.32 6.83
C VAL A 41 -19.08 -10.81 5.51
N ALA A 42 -19.95 -10.38 4.59
CA ALA A 42 -19.57 -9.62 3.40
C ALA A 42 -20.31 -8.28 3.39
N ASN A 43 -19.61 -7.19 3.67
CA ASN A 43 -20.16 -5.84 3.67
C ASN A 43 -19.92 -5.19 2.31
N GLN A 44 -20.93 -5.26 1.45
CA GLN A 44 -20.88 -4.74 0.08
C GLN A 44 -20.67 -3.22 0.03
N SER A 45 -21.21 -2.48 1.01
CA SER A 45 -21.12 -1.01 1.02
C SER A 45 -19.72 -0.50 1.37
N ASN A 46 -18.99 -1.22 2.22
CA ASN A 46 -17.65 -0.84 2.66
C ASN A 46 -16.54 -1.64 1.95
N GLN A 47 -16.93 -2.58 1.09
CA GLN A 47 -16.06 -3.55 0.44
C GLN A 47 -15.11 -4.27 1.42
N THR A 48 -15.66 -4.67 2.57
CA THR A 48 -14.96 -5.44 3.60
C THR A 48 -15.58 -6.82 3.76
N LEU A 49 -14.73 -7.83 3.97
CA LEU A 49 -15.17 -9.16 4.36
C LEU A 49 -14.55 -9.58 5.69
N VAL A 50 -15.26 -10.42 6.44
CA VAL A 50 -14.75 -11.06 7.64
C VAL A 50 -14.55 -12.54 7.37
N VAL A 51 -13.35 -13.04 7.66
CA VAL A 51 -13.02 -14.47 7.55
C VAL A 51 -12.26 -14.88 8.80
N ALA A 52 -12.78 -15.89 9.50
CA ALA A 52 -12.21 -16.37 10.77
C ALA A 52 -12.04 -15.24 11.81
N GLY A 53 -12.98 -14.29 11.83
CA GLY A 53 -12.96 -13.13 12.73
C GLY A 53 -12.00 -11.99 12.33
N ILE A 54 -11.29 -12.10 11.20
CA ILE A 54 -10.42 -11.02 10.69
C ILE A 54 -11.16 -10.23 9.62
N THR A 55 -11.23 -8.91 9.78
CA THR A 55 -11.76 -7.99 8.77
C THR A 55 -10.71 -7.65 7.74
N PHE A 56 -10.97 -8.00 6.49
CA PHE A 56 -10.15 -7.66 5.32
C PHE A 56 -10.81 -6.53 4.54
N GLN A 57 -10.02 -5.48 4.27
CA GLN A 57 -10.37 -4.42 3.35
C GLN A 57 -9.99 -4.85 1.93
N THR A 58 -10.90 -4.70 0.98
CA THR A 58 -10.56 -4.81 -0.45
C THR A 58 -10.29 -3.44 -1.04
N THR A 59 -9.46 -3.42 -2.09
CA THR A 59 -9.12 -2.22 -2.86
C THR A 59 -9.41 -2.47 -4.35
N THR A 60 -9.20 -1.46 -5.17
CA THR A 60 -9.29 -1.59 -6.64
C THR A 60 -8.26 -2.56 -7.22
N GLU A 61 -7.22 -2.90 -6.47
CA GLU A 61 -6.16 -3.84 -6.86
C GLU A 61 -6.44 -5.28 -6.41
N THR A 62 -7.47 -5.50 -5.58
CA THR A 62 -7.81 -6.85 -5.11
C THR A 62 -8.21 -7.72 -6.30
N ALA A 63 -7.46 -8.80 -6.52
CA ALA A 63 -7.77 -9.79 -7.54
C ALA A 63 -8.83 -10.78 -7.04
N TYR A 64 -9.71 -11.23 -7.94
CA TYR A 64 -10.71 -12.27 -7.66
C TYR A 64 -10.41 -13.52 -8.49
N GLY A 65 -10.64 -14.70 -7.92
CA GLY A 65 -10.29 -15.97 -8.57
C GLY A 65 -11.17 -17.16 -8.17
N GLY A 66 -10.96 -18.29 -8.86
CA GLY A 66 -11.88 -19.43 -8.80
C GLY A 66 -13.18 -19.08 -9.53
N ALA A 67 -14.32 -19.40 -8.94
CA ALA A 67 -15.64 -19.00 -9.44
C ALA A 67 -16.08 -17.60 -8.93
N LEU A 68 -15.20 -16.85 -8.27
CA LEU A 68 -15.48 -15.50 -7.79
C LEU A 68 -15.03 -14.46 -8.81
N GLU A 69 -15.96 -13.77 -9.45
CA GLU A 69 -15.68 -12.74 -10.46
C GLU A 69 -15.42 -11.35 -9.85
N SER A 70 -16.04 -11.05 -8.70
CA SER A 70 -15.93 -9.75 -8.04
C SER A 70 -16.35 -9.82 -6.57
N PHE A 71 -16.17 -8.72 -5.83
CA PHE A 71 -16.69 -8.63 -4.47
C PHE A 71 -18.22 -8.76 -4.41
N ALA A 72 -18.94 -8.35 -5.46
CA ALA A 72 -20.39 -8.35 -5.49
C ALA A 72 -21.01 -9.76 -5.42
N THR A 73 -20.24 -10.80 -5.75
CA THR A 73 -20.69 -12.20 -5.73
C THR A 73 -20.27 -12.95 -4.45
N LEU A 74 -19.50 -12.32 -3.55
CA LEU A 74 -19.19 -12.86 -2.22
C LEU A 74 -20.47 -12.99 -1.38
N ARG A 75 -20.60 -14.12 -0.71
CA ARG A 75 -21.72 -14.43 0.20
C ARG A 75 -21.20 -15.08 1.48
N THR A 76 -21.87 -14.82 2.60
CA THR A 76 -21.62 -15.50 3.87
C THR A 76 -21.70 -17.02 3.70
N GLY A 77 -20.83 -17.75 4.39
CA GLY A 77 -20.74 -19.22 4.38
C GLY A 77 -19.84 -19.80 3.29
N GLN A 78 -19.53 -19.03 2.24
CA GLN A 78 -18.60 -19.45 1.19
C GLN A 78 -17.21 -19.72 1.76
N LYS A 79 -16.58 -20.79 1.28
CA LYS A 79 -15.19 -21.11 1.63
C LYS A 79 -14.28 -20.33 0.69
N VAL A 80 -13.34 -19.58 1.24
CA VAL A 80 -12.44 -18.70 0.48
C VAL A 80 -11.00 -18.83 0.95
N SER A 81 -10.08 -18.49 0.06
CA SER A 81 -8.68 -18.19 0.37
C SER A 81 -8.46 -16.70 0.15
N VAL A 82 -7.99 -16.01 1.18
CA VAL A 82 -7.64 -14.59 1.15
C VAL A 82 -6.14 -14.49 1.26
N GLU A 83 -5.50 -14.02 0.20
CA GLU A 83 -4.14 -13.53 0.23
C GLU A 83 -4.20 -12.05 0.59
N PHE A 84 -3.47 -11.64 1.62
CA PHE A 84 -3.53 -10.31 2.18
C PHE A 84 -2.15 -9.79 2.54
N ASP A 85 -2.06 -8.48 2.64
CA ASP A 85 -0.87 -7.81 3.14
C ASP A 85 -1.22 -7.00 4.40
N ARG A 86 -0.22 -6.88 5.27
CA ARG A 86 -0.25 -6.03 6.46
C ARG A 86 0.90 -5.04 6.39
N SER A 87 0.87 -4.13 5.41
CA SER A 87 1.83 -3.03 5.30
C SER A 87 1.68 -2.02 6.44
N GLY A 88 2.33 -2.30 7.59
CA GLY A 88 2.58 -1.35 8.68
C GLY A 88 1.37 -0.74 9.39
N SER A 89 0.16 -1.00 8.90
CA SER A 89 -1.11 -0.49 9.38
C SER A 89 -1.86 -1.59 10.12
N ASN A 90 -2.75 -1.20 11.05
CA ASN A 90 -3.65 -2.14 11.74
C ASN A 90 -4.80 -2.67 10.84
N VAL A 91 -4.63 -2.60 9.51
CA VAL A 91 -5.64 -2.97 8.52
C VAL A 91 -5.10 -4.10 7.67
N TYR A 92 -5.86 -5.18 7.56
CA TYR A 92 -5.55 -6.29 6.67
C TYR A 92 -6.12 -5.96 5.29
N THR A 93 -5.24 -5.84 4.29
CA THR A 93 -5.66 -5.49 2.92
C THR A 93 -5.60 -6.73 2.04
N ALA A 94 -6.74 -7.16 1.51
CA ALA A 94 -6.80 -8.31 0.61
C ALA A 94 -6.15 -7.98 -0.74
N LYS A 95 -5.16 -8.77 -1.12
CA LYS A 95 -4.51 -8.74 -2.44
C LYS A 95 -5.20 -9.68 -3.42
N LYS A 96 -5.65 -10.86 -2.96
CA LYS A 96 -6.42 -11.79 -3.77
C LYS A 96 -7.45 -12.55 -2.94
N ILE A 97 -8.65 -12.71 -3.48
CA ILE A 97 -9.70 -13.55 -2.88
C ILE A 97 -10.12 -14.61 -3.90
N SER A 98 -9.98 -15.87 -3.52
CA SER A 98 -10.39 -17.00 -4.37
C SER A 98 -11.46 -17.81 -3.68
N LEU A 99 -12.53 -18.16 -4.41
CA LEU A 99 -13.48 -19.16 -3.94
C LEU A 99 -12.81 -20.53 -3.90
N LEU A 100 -13.07 -21.29 -2.83
CA LEU A 100 -12.64 -22.68 -2.69
C LEU A 100 -13.87 -23.58 -2.87
N GLU A 101 -13.77 -24.55 -3.76
CA GLU A 101 -14.78 -25.60 -3.97
C GLU A 101 -14.94 -26.50 -2.73
#